data_AF-A0A101IKL4-F1
#
_entry.id   AF-A0A101IKL4-F1
#
_cell.length_a   1.000
_cell.length_b   1.000
_cell.length_c   1.000
_cell.angle_alpha   90.00
_cell.angle_beta   90.00
_cell.angle_gamma   90.00
#
_symmetry.space_group_name_H-M   'P 1'
#
loop_
_entity.id
_entity.type
_entity.pdbx_description
1 polymer ?
#
loop_
_entity_poly.entity_id
_entity_poly.type
_entity_poly.pdbx_seq_one_letter_code
_entity_poly.pdbx_strand_id
1 'polypeptide(L)'
;MREDEKFQIIWENAQKMPEMEKAMFYELERKKPIVGQLLVLFFFAGGGLIYAGKAAKGAILMVADFVLLGTFLSLRGIGPITPGDTFGTAGLVLIPPILALYVYTALDVRRSMDEYNRRLYATVFDRSPP
;
A
#
# COMPACT_ATOMS: atom_id res chain seq x y z
N MET A 1 -12.36 -12.45 -8.17
CA MET A 1 -12.35 -13.39 -7.03
C MET A 1 -12.46 -12.57 -5.76
N ARG A 2 -13.45 -12.83 -4.92
CA ARG A 2 -13.62 -12.12 -3.64
C ARG A 2 -12.50 -12.57 -2.69
N GLU A 3 -12.05 -11.70 -1.78
CA GLU A 3 -10.97 -12.06 -0.83
C GLU A 3 -11.34 -13.31 -0.02
N ASP A 4 -12.61 -13.46 0.36
CA ASP A 4 -13.10 -14.61 1.13
C ASP A 4 -13.01 -15.92 0.34
N GLU A 5 -13.29 -15.91 -0.97
CA GLU A 5 -13.10 -17.08 -1.84
C GLU A 5 -11.61 -17.47 -1.90
N LYS A 6 -10.70 -16.49 -1.87
CA LYS A 6 -9.24 -16.75 -1.82
C LYS A 6 -8.85 -17.45 -0.52
N PHE A 7 -9.28 -16.92 0.62
CA PHE A 7 -8.95 -17.50 1.92
C PHE A 7 -9.60 -18.88 2.11
N GLN A 8 -10.79 -19.13 1.56
CA GLN A 8 -11.41 -20.46 1.55
C GLN A 8 -10.57 -21.48 0.79
N ILE A 9 -10.11 -21.16 -0.42
CA ILE A 9 -9.24 -22.05 -1.21
C ILE A 9 -7.92 -22.31 -0.48
N ILE A 10 -7.32 -21.27 0.13
CA ILE A 10 -6.10 -21.41 0.92
C ILE A 10 -6.32 -22.35 2.10
N TRP A 11 -7.43 -22.21 2.83
CA TRP A 11 -7.77 -23.05 3.96
C TRP A 11 -7.92 -24.53 3.56
N GLU A 12 -8.68 -24.81 2.50
CA GLU A 12 -8.89 -26.17 1.99
C GLU A 12 -7.58 -26.84 1.57
N ASN A 13 -6.67 -26.08 0.96
CA ASN A 13 -5.36 -26.57 0.54
C ASN A 13 -4.42 -26.75 1.74
N ALA A 14 -4.41 -25.81 2.69
CA ALA A 14 -3.58 -25.88 3.89
C ALA A 14 -3.89 -27.12 4.74
N GLN A 15 -5.15 -27.55 4.81
CA GLN A 15 -5.51 -28.78 5.54
C GLN A 15 -4.87 -30.05 4.98
N LYS A 16 -4.56 -30.06 3.67
CA LYS A 16 -3.97 -31.21 2.97
C LYS A 16 -2.44 -31.20 2.99
N MET A 17 -1.83 -30.10 3.42
CA MET A 17 -0.38 -29.90 3.40
C MET A 17 0.29 -30.40 4.70
N PRO A 18 1.47 -31.03 4.63
CA PRO A 18 2.31 -31.28 5.78
C PRO A 18 2.86 -29.96 6.37
N GLU A 19 3.19 -29.95 7.66
CA GLU A 19 3.53 -28.73 8.43
C GLU A 19 4.69 -27.91 7.82
N MET A 20 5.67 -28.57 7.21
CA MET A 20 6.80 -27.90 6.56
C MET A 20 6.38 -27.13 5.30
N GLU A 21 5.46 -27.70 4.51
CA GLU A 21 4.92 -27.05 3.32
C GLU A 21 4.03 -25.86 3.69
N LYS A 22 3.28 -25.94 4.80
CA LYS A 22 2.51 -24.81 5.33
C LYS A 22 3.39 -23.61 5.69
N ALA A 23 4.51 -23.87 6.38
CA ALA A 23 5.47 -22.83 6.73
C ALA A 23 6.06 -22.15 5.49
N MET A 24 6.47 -22.95 4.50
CA MET A 24 6.98 -22.46 3.22
C MET A 24 5.93 -21.64 2.46
N PHE A 25 4.69 -22.15 2.40
CA PHE A 25 3.56 -21.46 1.77
C PHE A 25 3.30 -20.10 2.44
N TYR A 26 3.27 -20.07 3.77
CA TYR A 26 3.09 -18.83 4.53
C TYR A 26 4.18 -17.80 4.21
N GLU A 27 5.45 -18.21 4.20
CA GLU A 27 6.55 -17.29 3.89
C GLU A 27 6.51 -16.75 2.46
N LEU A 28 6.03 -17.55 1.50
CA LEU A 28 5.85 -17.16 0.10
C LEU A 28 4.66 -16.20 -0.10
N GLU A 29 3.52 -16.46 0.56
CA GLU A 29 2.31 -15.64 0.41
C GLU A 29 2.28 -14.39 1.30
N ARG A 30 3.10 -14.35 2.36
CA ARG A 30 3.19 -13.21 3.28
C ARG A 30 3.61 -11.94 2.53
N LYS A 31 2.83 -10.88 2.72
CA LYS A 31 3.15 -9.56 2.17
C LYS A 31 4.22 -8.88 3.02
N LYS A 32 5.30 -8.43 2.37
CA LYS A 32 6.39 -7.72 3.06
C LYS A 32 6.02 -6.23 3.22
N PRO A 33 5.91 -5.70 4.45
CA PRO A 33 5.54 -4.30 4.67
C PRO A 33 6.50 -3.33 3.99
N ILE A 34 7.79 -3.65 3.97
CA ILE A 34 8.81 -2.82 3.33
C ILE A 34 8.57 -2.65 1.82
N VAL A 35 8.09 -3.69 1.13
CA VAL A 35 7.75 -3.61 -0.30
C VAL A 35 6.57 -2.66 -0.50
N GLY A 36 5.54 -2.75 0.34
CA GLY A 36 4.41 -1.83 0.30
C GLY A 36 4.82 -0.37 0.49
N GLN A 37 5.72 -0.11 1.44
CA GLN A 37 6.22 1.24 1.70
C GLN A 37 7.07 1.79 0.55
N LEU A 38 7.92 0.95 -0.05
CA LEU A 38 8.70 1.33 -1.23
C LEU A 38 7.77 1.66 -2.41
N LEU A 39 6.68 0.91 -2.59
CA LEU A 39 5.69 1.21 -3.63
C LEU A 39 4.98 2.54 -3.38
N VAL A 40 4.66 2.91 -2.14
CA VAL A 40 4.11 4.25 -1.83
C VAL A 40 5.10 5.35 -2.23
N LEU A 41 6.39 5.15 -1.95
CA LEU A 41 7.43 6.15 -2.24
C LEU A 41 7.72 6.29 -3.74
N PHE A 42 7.84 5.17 -4.47
CA PHE A 42 8.25 5.18 -5.89
C PHE A 42 7.10 5.23 -6.89
N PHE A 43 5.91 4.74 -6.52
CA PHE A 43 4.75 4.60 -7.42
C PHE A 43 3.54 5.38 -6.92
N PHE A 44 3.76 6.57 -6.35
CA PHE A 44 2.71 7.46 -5.85
C PHE A 44 1.97 6.91 -4.61
N ALA A 45 1.26 7.79 -3.92
CA ALA A 45 0.64 7.49 -2.63
C ALA A 45 -0.29 6.26 -2.64
N GLY A 46 -0.80 5.82 -3.80
CA GLY A 46 -1.68 4.66 -3.94
C GLY A 46 -1.00 3.30 -4.22
N GLY A 47 0.27 3.28 -4.62
CA GLY A 47 0.93 2.06 -5.14
C GLY A 47 0.97 0.90 -4.13
N GLY A 48 1.30 1.20 -2.87
CA GLY A 48 1.34 0.18 -1.81
C GLY A 48 -0.02 -0.41 -1.46
N LEU A 49 -1.12 0.33 -1.64
CA LEU A 49 -2.47 -0.16 -1.34
C LEU A 49 -2.98 -1.13 -2.39
N ILE A 50 -2.60 -0.91 -3.66
CA ILE A 50 -2.88 -1.86 -4.74
C ILE A 50 -2.18 -3.20 -4.43
N TYR A 51 -0.91 -3.15 -4.03
CA TYR A 51 -0.18 -4.34 -3.60
C TYR A 51 -0.77 -4.98 -2.33
N ALA A 52 -1.32 -4.19 -1.42
CA ALA A 52 -2.06 -4.70 -0.26
C ALA A 52 -3.39 -5.39 -0.62
N GLY A 53 -3.91 -5.26 -1.84
CA GLY A 53 -5.18 -5.85 -2.30
C GLY A 53 -6.33 -4.84 -2.38
N LYS A 54 -6.12 -3.60 -1.92
CA LYS A 54 -7.11 -2.52 -1.93
C LYS A 54 -6.99 -1.68 -3.22
N ALA A 55 -7.15 -2.34 -4.37
CA ALA A 55 -6.93 -1.74 -5.68
C ALA A 55 -7.74 -0.45 -5.92
N ALA A 56 -9.04 -0.46 -5.61
CA ALA A 56 -9.90 0.71 -5.79
C ALA A 56 -9.46 1.91 -4.95
N LYS A 57 -9.16 1.70 -3.66
CA LYS A 57 -8.67 2.76 -2.75
C LYS A 57 -7.31 3.29 -3.21
N GLY A 58 -6.42 2.39 -3.63
CA GLY A 58 -5.12 2.76 -4.18
C GLY A 58 -5.24 3.63 -5.44
N ALA A 59 -6.12 3.26 -6.37
CA ALA A 59 -6.36 4.04 -7.58
C ALA A 59 -6.88 5.46 -7.30
N ILE A 60 -7.83 5.60 -6.37
CA ILE A 60 -8.35 6.92 -5.95
C ILE A 60 -7.21 7.78 -5.37
N LEU A 61 -6.36 7.20 -4.53
CA LEU A 61 -5.24 7.92 -3.91
C LEU A 61 -4.16 8.29 -4.92
N MET A 62 -3.91 7.45 -5.93
CA MET A 62 -3.06 7.82 -7.07
C MET A 62 -3.62 9.02 -7.81
N VAL A 63 -4.93 9.06 -8.12
CA VAL A 63 -5.55 10.21 -8.78
C VAL A 63 -5.42 11.47 -7.93
N ALA A 64 -5.66 11.39 -6.63
CA ALA A 64 -5.47 12.50 -5.71
C ALA A 64 -4.01 13.00 -5.70
N ASP A 65 -3.05 12.08 -5.70
CA ASP A 65 -1.62 12.38 -5.76
C ASP A 65 -1.24 13.08 -7.07
N PHE A 66 -1.72 12.58 -8.21
CA PHE A 66 -1.52 13.23 -9.51
C PHE A 66 -2.09 14.64 -9.56
N VAL A 67 -3.28 14.86 -8.99
CA VAL A 67 -3.88 16.20 -8.93
C VAL A 67 -3.05 17.14 -8.05
N LEU A 68 -2.61 16.69 -6.88
CA LEU A 68 -1.80 17.51 -5.97
C LEU A 68 -0.41 17.82 -6.57
N LEU A 69 0.29 16.80 -7.08
CA LEU A 69 1.59 16.97 -7.72
C LEU A 69 1.49 17.82 -8.99
N GLY A 70 0.47 17.60 -9.81
CA GLY A 70 0.19 18.41 -10.99
C GLY A 70 -0.05 19.87 -10.63
N THR A 71 -0.89 20.13 -9.62
CA THR A 71 -1.16 21.49 -9.13
C THR A 71 0.10 22.15 -8.58
N PHE A 72 0.91 21.42 -7.81
CA PHE A 72 2.17 21.91 -7.26
C PHE A 72 3.16 22.27 -8.37
N LEU A 73 3.33 21.42 -9.39
CA LEU A 73 4.22 21.67 -10.52
C LEU A 73 3.71 22.82 -11.41
N SER A 74 2.39 22.91 -11.64
CA SER A 74 1.79 24.00 -12.42
C SER A 74 1.94 25.37 -11.75
N LEU A 75 1.73 25.45 -10.43
CA LEU A 75 1.87 26.71 -9.68
C LEU A 75 3.33 27.11 -9.46
N ARG A 76 4.25 26.14 -9.45
CA ARG A 76 5.68 26.40 -9.37
C ARG A 76 6.26 26.89 -10.72
N GLY A 77 5.71 26.43 -11.84
CA GLY A 77 6.29 26.62 -13.17
C GLY A 77 7.48 25.70 -13.46
N ILE A 78 7.82 25.55 -14.75
CA ILE A 78 8.97 24.74 -15.21
C ILE A 78 10.22 25.63 -15.19
N GLY A 79 11.01 25.57 -14.11
CA GLY A 79 12.23 26.38 -13.96
C GLY A 79 13.23 25.84 -12.94
N PRO A 80 14.51 26.27 -13.00
CA PRO A 80 15.56 25.84 -12.08
C PRO A 80 15.21 26.13 -10.62
N ILE A 81 15.69 25.30 -9.70
CA ILE A 81 15.53 25.52 -8.26
C ILE A 81 16.45 26.67 -7.84
N THR A 82 15.95 27.90 -7.83
CA THR A 82 16.67 29.06 -7.29
C THR A 82 16.39 29.22 -5.78
N PRO A 83 17.41 29.24 -4.91
CA PRO A 83 17.23 29.51 -3.49
C PRO A 83 16.65 30.92 -3.32
N GLY A 84 15.37 31.01 -2.93
CA GLY A 84 14.65 32.28 -2.79
C GLY A 84 13.23 32.24 -3.37
N ASP A 85 13.06 31.66 -4.57
CA ASP A 85 11.77 31.66 -5.28
C ASP A 85 11.05 30.30 -5.26
N THR A 86 11.78 29.19 -5.05
CA THR A 86 11.23 27.84 -5.28
C THR A 86 10.35 27.27 -4.16
N PHE A 87 10.27 27.94 -3.02
CA PHE A 87 9.30 27.67 -1.95
C PHE A 87 8.41 28.89 -1.75
N GLY A 88 7.92 29.48 -2.84
CA GLY A 88 6.85 30.47 -2.78
C GLY A 88 5.60 29.94 -2.05
N THR A 89 4.60 30.80 -1.86
CA THR A 89 3.33 30.49 -1.15
C THR A 89 2.69 29.15 -1.55
N ALA A 90 2.77 28.75 -2.81
CA ALA A 90 2.26 27.46 -3.28
C ALA A 90 2.92 26.25 -2.60
N GLY A 91 4.24 26.30 -2.32
CA GLY A 91 4.94 25.23 -1.60
C GLY A 91 4.53 25.13 -0.14
N LEU A 92 4.38 26.26 0.55
CA LEU A 92 3.88 26.28 1.92
C LEU A 92 2.45 25.73 2.04
N VAL A 93 1.63 25.91 1.01
CA VAL A 93 0.24 25.44 0.99
C VAL A 93 0.13 23.98 0.54
N LEU A 94 0.90 23.54 -0.46
CA LEU A 94 0.72 22.23 -1.10
C LEU A 94 1.65 21.13 -0.58
N ILE A 95 2.83 21.46 -0.06
CA ILE A 95 3.73 20.46 0.50
C ILE A 95 3.13 19.76 1.73
N PRO A 96 2.49 20.47 2.70
CA PRO A 96 1.86 19.81 3.83
C PRO A 96 0.79 18.77 3.44
N PRO A 97 -0.19 19.05 2.55
CA PRO A 97 -1.17 18.03 2.16
C PRO A 97 -0.56 16.89 1.33
N ILE A 98 0.45 17.14 0.50
CA ILE A 98 1.18 16.06 -0.21
C ILE A 98 1.88 15.15 0.79
N LEU A 99 2.61 15.71 1.76
CA LEU A 99 3.26 14.92 2.81
C LEU A 99 2.25 14.17 3.67
N ALA A 100 1.15 14.82 4.06
CA ALA A 100 0.08 14.20 4.83
C ALA A 100 -0.53 13.01 4.08
N LEU A 101 -0.72 13.13 2.75
CA LEU A 101 -1.19 12.05 1.90
C LEU A 101 -0.22 10.85 1.95
N TYR A 102 1.07 11.08 1.72
CA TYR A 102 2.08 10.01 1.74
C TYR A 102 2.23 9.34 3.11
N VAL A 103 2.18 10.11 4.21
CA VAL A 103 2.22 9.55 5.57
C VAL A 103 0.96 8.71 5.82
N TYR A 104 -0.22 9.23 5.46
CA TYR A 104 -1.48 8.52 5.63
C TYR A 104 -1.47 7.19 4.85
N THR A 105 -1.06 7.20 3.58
CA THR A 105 -1.05 5.98 2.77
C THR A 105 0.01 5.00 3.23
N ALA A 106 1.20 5.45 3.66
CA ALA A 106 2.20 4.57 4.25
C ALA A 106 1.69 3.84 5.51
N LEU A 107 0.94 4.54 6.38
CA LEU A 107 0.33 3.94 7.56
C LEU A 107 -0.80 2.97 7.20
N ASP A 108 -1.65 3.34 6.24
CA ASP A 108 -2.77 2.50 5.80
C ASP A 108 -2.30 1.22 5.10
N VAL A 109 -1.21 1.30 4.33
CA VAL A 109 -0.55 0.13 3.72
C VAL A 109 -0.02 -0.80 4.78
N ARG A 110 0.69 -0.28 5.79
CA ARG A 110 1.17 -1.11 6.91
C ARG A 110 0.04 -1.84 7.61
N ARG A 111 -1.01 -1.12 8.02
CA ARG A 111 -2.18 -1.72 8.67
C ARG A 111 -2.85 -2.78 7.81
N SER A 112 -3.01 -2.50 6.51
CA SER A 112 -3.66 -3.45 5.58
C SER A 112 -2.84 -4.72 5.38
N MET A 113 -1.52 -4.62 5.38
CA MET A 113 -0.63 -5.78 5.26
C MET A 113 -0.54 -6.59 6.54
N ASP A 114 -0.49 -5.93 7.69
CA ASP A 114 -0.49 -6.61 8.98
C ASP A 114 -1.79 -7.41 9.16
N GLU A 115 -2.92 -6.81 8.79
CA GLU A 115 -4.21 -7.49 8.81
C GLU A 115 -4.26 -8.69 7.84
N TYR A 116 -3.78 -8.51 6.61
CA TYR A 116 -3.68 -9.61 5.63
C TYR A 116 -2.81 -10.76 6.16
N ASN A 117 -1.63 -10.45 6.68
CA ASN A 117 -0.68 -11.44 7.19
C ASN A 117 -1.22 -12.16 8.43
N ARG A 118 -1.97 -11.45 9.28
CA ARG A 118 -2.66 -12.04 10.43
C ARG A 118 -3.76 -13.00 9.97
N ARG A 119 -4.60 -12.59 9.02
CA ARG A 119 -5.65 -13.46 8.46
C ARG A 119 -5.03 -14.69 7.80
N LEU A 120 -3.99 -14.51 6.98
CA LEU A 120 -3.24 -15.60 6.36
C LEU A 120 -2.67 -16.58 7.39
N TYR A 121 -2.07 -16.07 8.47
CA TYR A 121 -1.54 -16.92 9.54
C TYR A 121 -2.65 -17.73 10.20
N ALA A 122 -3.76 -17.08 10.56
CA ALA A 122 -4.91 -17.76 11.15
C ALA A 122 -5.46 -18.83 10.21
N THR A 123 -5.62 -18.55 8.91
CA THR A 123 -6.14 -19.51 7.93
C THR A 123 -5.22 -20.72 7.69
N VAL A 124 -3.89 -20.53 7.76
CA VAL A 124 -2.91 -21.59 7.46
C VAL A 124 -2.64 -22.48 8.69
N PHE A 125 -2.56 -21.89 9.88
CA PHE A 125 -2.13 -22.58 11.10
C PHE A 125 -3.23 -22.83 12.11
N ASP A 126 -4.21 -21.92 12.21
CA ASP A 126 -5.37 -22.11 13.07
C ASP A 126 -6.45 -22.82 12.25
N ARG A 127 -6.90 -24.01 12.67
CA ARG A 127 -7.88 -24.80 11.89
C ARG A 127 -9.28 -24.16 11.86
N SER A 128 -9.42 -22.94 12.37
CA SER A 128 -10.64 -22.16 12.35
C SER A 128 -11.02 -21.77 10.91
N PRO A 129 -12.29 -21.91 10.52
CA PRO A 129 -12.74 -21.44 9.21
C PRO A 129 -12.57 -19.90 9.09
N PRO A 130 -12.20 -19.40 7.89
CA PRO A 130 -11.88 -17.99 7.62
C PRO A 130 -13.06 -17.03 7.52
#